data_AF-A0A7S4MGQ5-F1
#
_entry.id   AF-A0A7S4MGQ5-F1
#
_cell.length_a   1.000
_cell.length_b   1.000
_cell.length_c   1.000
_cell.angle_alpha   90.00
_cell.angle_beta   90.00
_cell.angle_gamma   90.00
#
_symmetry.space_group_name_H-M   'P 1'
#
loop_
_entity.id
_entity.type
_entity.pdbx_description
1 polymer ?
#
loop_
_entity_poly.entity_id
_entity_poly.type
_entity_poly.pdbx_seq_one_letter_code
_entity_poly.pdbx_strand_id
1 'polypeptide(L)'
;RATRLKVGDHLAAARMLSRVARNISKFPMHVVPIITSTVIECHRAGLRGAAFEYASMLMRPEYRTQIQEAYKRKIEAIVRKPGDKTDVEEPETPSPYDPNARVPETVLECPSTKNYIPYCVASGRHITLSDLTLCPSCGFPAQYGAMTKLVESDGVCPMCSQEVGLAQLSKMDEGNAKEWCTKQLQQFKDKKQGS
;
A
#
# COMPACT_ATOMS: atom_id res chain seq x y z
N ARG A 1 4.58 4.09 13.80
CA ARG A 1 4.43 5.51 13.39
C ARG A 1 3.76 5.53 12.02
N ALA A 2 2.49 5.95 11.93
CA ALA A 2 1.80 6.10 10.64
C ALA A 2 2.11 7.48 10.05
N THR A 3 3.28 7.61 9.40
CA THR A 3 3.77 8.87 8.80
C THR A 3 2.77 9.49 7.82
N ARG A 4 1.97 8.70 7.11
CA ARG A 4 0.96 9.22 6.16
C ARG A 4 -0.27 9.85 6.80
N LEU A 5 -0.67 9.39 7.98
CA LEU A 5 -1.76 10.04 8.73
C LEU A 5 -1.35 11.44 9.20
N LYS A 6 -0.05 11.70 9.34
CA LYS A 6 0.48 13.03 9.69
C LYS A 6 0.53 13.99 8.51
N VAL A 7 0.61 13.48 7.28
CA VAL A 7 0.72 14.28 6.03
C VAL A 7 -0.66 14.63 5.46
N GLY A 8 -1.76 14.17 6.07
CA GLY A 8 -3.12 14.46 5.61
C GLY A 8 -3.55 13.68 4.35
N ASP A 9 -2.71 12.75 3.88
CA ASP A 9 -3.01 11.91 2.72
C ASP A 9 -3.86 10.68 3.13
N HIS A 10 -5.13 10.96 3.44
CA HIS A 10 -6.12 9.95 3.80
C HIS A 10 -6.38 8.96 2.66
N LEU A 11 -6.27 9.40 1.40
CA LEU A 11 -6.52 8.55 0.24
C LEU A 11 -5.45 7.47 0.11
N ALA A 12 -4.17 7.84 0.18
CA ALA A 12 -3.10 6.85 0.10
C ALA A 12 -3.09 5.95 1.33
N ALA A 13 -3.38 6.48 2.53
CA ALA A 13 -3.52 5.66 3.74
C ALA A 13 -4.67 4.64 3.62
N ALA A 14 -5.83 5.06 3.14
CA ALA A 14 -6.99 4.19 2.92
C ALA A 14 -6.66 3.07 1.93
N ARG A 15 -6.03 3.37 0.79
CA ARG A 15 -5.64 2.34 -0.19
C ARG A 15 -4.62 1.34 0.38
N MET A 16 -3.66 1.80 1.19
CA MET A 16 -2.72 0.90 1.89
C MET A 16 -3.43 -0.03 2.88
N LEU A 17 -4.38 0.50 3.65
CA LEU A 17 -5.18 -0.28 4.59
C LEU A 17 -6.08 -1.29 3.88
N SER A 18 -6.69 -0.91 2.75
CA SER A 18 -7.47 -1.81 1.90
C SER A 18 -6.64 -2.99 1.40
N ARG A 19 -5.35 -2.78 1.05
CA ARG A 19 -4.45 -3.87 0.66
C ARG A 19 -4.22 -4.87 1.79
N VAL A 20 -4.06 -4.40 3.02
CA VAL A 20 -3.92 -5.27 4.21
C VAL A 20 -5.23 -5.99 4.47
N ALA A 21 -6.37 -5.31 4.38
CA ALA A 21 -7.70 -5.88 4.59
C ALA A 21 -8.03 -6.99 3.56
N ARG A 22 -7.56 -6.88 2.30
CA ARG A 22 -7.68 -7.96 1.30
C ARG A 22 -6.88 -9.22 1.68
N ASN A 23 -5.84 -9.09 2.51
CA ASN A 23 -4.99 -10.18 2.96
C ASN A 23 -5.21 -10.52 4.45
N ILE A 24 -6.40 -10.24 4.98
CA ILE A 24 -6.65 -10.30 6.42
C ILE A 24 -6.58 -11.72 7.00
N SER A 25 -6.70 -12.75 6.17
CA SER A 25 -6.48 -14.15 6.56
C SER A 25 -5.09 -14.41 7.14
N LYS A 26 -4.09 -13.58 6.80
CA LYS A 26 -2.73 -13.65 7.36
C LYS A 26 -2.63 -13.05 8.77
N PHE A 27 -3.66 -12.33 9.24
CA PHE A 27 -3.68 -11.61 10.52
C PHE A 27 -4.95 -11.91 11.35
N PRO A 28 -5.19 -13.19 11.73
CA PRO A 28 -6.45 -13.60 12.35
C PRO A 28 -6.74 -12.92 13.70
N MET A 29 -5.71 -12.51 14.45
CA MET A 29 -5.87 -11.86 15.76
C MET A 29 -6.23 -10.36 15.68
N HIS A 30 -6.03 -9.71 14.52
CA HIS A 30 -6.19 -8.26 14.37
C HIS A 30 -7.20 -7.87 13.30
N VAL A 31 -8.08 -8.80 12.90
CA VAL A 31 -9.11 -8.60 11.87
C VAL A 31 -9.95 -7.36 12.17
N VAL A 32 -10.56 -7.30 13.35
CA VAL A 32 -11.51 -6.24 13.71
C VAL A 32 -10.83 -4.86 13.80
N PRO A 33 -9.69 -4.67 14.51
CA PRO A 33 -9.00 -3.38 14.53
C PRO A 33 -8.52 -2.90 13.15
N ILE A 34 -8.00 -3.81 12.32
CA ILE A 34 -7.51 -3.47 10.97
C ILE A 34 -8.67 -3.00 10.10
N ILE A 35 -9.73 -3.82 9.98
CA ILE A 35 -10.87 -3.48 9.11
C ILE A 35 -11.59 -2.23 9.65
N THR A 36 -11.67 -2.04 10.98
CA THR A 36 -12.25 -0.82 11.57
C THR A 36 -11.48 0.42 11.14
N SER A 37 -10.16 0.37 11.18
CA SER A 37 -9.30 1.47 10.73
C SER A 37 -9.45 1.70 9.23
N THR A 38 -9.52 0.64 8.43
CA THR A 38 -9.78 0.72 6.98
C THR A 38 -11.10 1.42 6.68
N VAL A 39 -12.21 1.05 7.33
CA VAL A 39 -13.52 1.68 7.13
C VAL A 39 -13.48 3.18 7.43
N ILE A 40 -12.85 3.56 8.55
CA ILE A 40 -12.78 4.96 8.99
C ILE A 40 -11.97 5.79 8.00
N GLU A 41 -10.82 5.30 7.56
CA GLU A 41 -9.96 6.02 6.62
C GLU A 41 -10.56 6.05 5.20
N CYS A 42 -11.15 4.96 4.71
CA CYS A 42 -11.88 4.94 3.43
C CYS A 42 -13.03 5.96 3.44
N HIS A 43 -13.81 6.02 4.52
CA HIS A 43 -14.91 6.99 4.65
C HIS A 43 -14.40 8.43 4.70
N ARG A 44 -13.26 8.69 5.35
CA ARG A 44 -12.61 10.03 5.39
C ARG A 44 -12.05 10.44 4.03
N ALA A 45 -11.50 9.49 3.29
CA ALA A 45 -10.93 9.70 1.95
C ALA A 45 -12.00 9.83 0.84
N GLY A 46 -13.29 9.65 1.17
CA GLY A 46 -14.37 9.68 0.18
C GLY A 46 -14.55 8.37 -0.60
N LEU A 47 -13.83 7.29 -0.25
CA LEU A 47 -14.00 5.95 -0.82
C LEU A 47 -15.21 5.25 -0.17
N ARG A 48 -16.41 5.68 -0.53
CA ARG A 48 -17.69 5.23 0.05
C ARG A 48 -18.04 3.78 -0.30
N GLY A 49 -17.72 3.33 -1.51
CA GLY A 49 -17.93 1.95 -1.96
C GLY A 49 -17.10 0.96 -1.13
N ALA A 50 -15.80 1.17 -1.07
CA ALA A 50 -14.88 0.39 -0.25
C ALA A 50 -15.21 0.47 1.25
N ALA A 51 -15.55 1.66 1.76
CA ALA A 51 -15.97 1.81 3.15
C ALA A 51 -17.23 0.97 3.47
N PHE A 52 -18.22 0.96 2.57
CA PHE A 52 -19.42 0.16 2.72
C PHE A 52 -19.14 -1.35 2.69
N GLU A 53 -18.27 -1.82 1.79
CA GLU A 53 -17.89 -3.23 1.68
C GLU A 53 -17.25 -3.73 2.98
N TYR A 54 -16.23 -3.02 3.47
CA TYR A 54 -15.54 -3.38 4.71
C TYR A 54 -16.42 -3.20 5.96
N ALA A 55 -17.29 -2.19 5.98
CA ALA A 55 -18.25 -2.01 7.07
C ALA A 55 -19.27 -3.15 7.11
N SER A 56 -19.75 -3.60 5.95
CA SER A 56 -20.65 -4.75 5.84
C SER A 56 -19.98 -6.04 6.30
N MET A 57 -18.68 -6.20 6.04
CA MET A 57 -17.89 -7.32 6.59
C MET A 57 -17.83 -7.28 8.13
N LEU A 58 -17.59 -6.10 8.74
CA LEU A 58 -17.56 -5.96 10.20
C LEU A 58 -18.92 -6.21 10.88
N MET A 59 -20.01 -5.91 10.19
CA MET A 59 -21.37 -6.10 10.72
C MET A 59 -21.81 -7.57 10.79
N ARG A 60 -21.02 -8.49 10.24
CA ARG A 60 -21.29 -9.93 10.36
C ARG A 60 -21.20 -10.39 11.83
N PRO A 61 -22.00 -11.38 12.26
CA PRO A 61 -22.11 -11.78 13.67
C PRO A 61 -20.77 -12.13 14.32
N GLU A 62 -19.83 -12.67 13.56
CA GLU A 62 -18.51 -13.12 14.01
C GLU A 62 -17.63 -11.94 14.50
N TYR A 63 -17.77 -10.78 13.86
CA TYR A 63 -16.96 -9.59 14.12
C TYR A 63 -17.69 -8.51 14.92
N ARG A 64 -19.03 -8.42 14.78
CA ARG A 64 -19.84 -7.33 15.34
C ARG A 64 -19.72 -7.18 16.86
N THR A 65 -19.57 -8.29 17.58
CA THR A 65 -19.43 -8.30 19.05
C THR A 65 -18.09 -7.77 19.53
N GLN A 66 -17.07 -7.80 18.66
CA GLN A 66 -15.70 -7.37 18.96
C GLN A 66 -15.44 -5.90 18.60
N ILE A 67 -16.40 -5.24 17.94
CA ILE A 67 -16.29 -3.81 17.59
C ILE A 67 -16.45 -2.98 18.85
N GLN A 68 -15.51 -2.07 19.09
CA GLN A 68 -15.63 -1.12 20.20
C GLN A 68 -16.84 -0.19 20.02
N GLU A 69 -17.56 0.05 21.11
CA GLU A 69 -18.82 0.82 21.11
C GLU A 69 -18.65 2.24 20.52
N ALA A 70 -17.46 2.84 20.67
CA ALA A 70 -17.11 4.13 20.11
C ALA A 70 -17.19 4.18 18.56
N TYR A 71 -16.90 3.07 17.88
CA TYR A 71 -16.91 2.98 16.42
C TYR A 71 -18.15 2.30 15.86
N LYS A 72 -18.82 1.47 16.67
CA LYS A 72 -19.98 0.67 16.28
C LYS A 72 -21.10 1.50 15.65
N ARG A 73 -21.52 2.59 16.33
CA ARG A 73 -22.56 3.50 15.80
C ARG A 73 -22.18 4.11 14.46
N LYS A 74 -20.90 4.43 14.26
CA LYS A 74 -20.40 5.03 13.02
C LYS A 74 -20.40 4.01 11.87
N ILE A 75 -19.97 2.78 12.13
CA ILE A 75 -19.96 1.69 11.16
C ILE A 75 -21.39 1.33 10.75
N GLU A 76 -22.31 1.23 11.72
CA GLU A 76 -23.74 0.97 11.46
C GLU A 76 -24.36 2.06 10.57
N ALA A 77 -24.03 3.33 10.82
CA ALA A 77 -24.50 4.44 10.00
C ALA A 77 -24.01 4.35 8.54
N ILE A 78 -22.75 3.95 8.32
CA ILE A 78 -22.16 3.77 6.98
C ILE A 78 -22.89 2.66 6.21
N VAL A 79 -23.20 1.53 6.87
CA VAL A 79 -23.95 0.43 6.22
C VAL A 79 -25.39 0.83 5.92
N ARG A 80 -26.04 1.55 6.83
CA ARG A 80 -27.45 1.98 6.65
C ARG A 80 -27.61 3.05 5.57
N LYS A 81 -26.64 3.95 5.42
CA LYS A 81 -26.64 5.04 4.44
C LYS A 81 -25.29 5.11 3.72
N PRO A 82 -25.05 4.23 2.74
CA PRO A 82 -23.76 4.16 2.04
C PRO A 82 -23.41 5.44 1.25
N GLY A 83 -24.41 6.25 0.88
CA GLY A 83 -24.21 7.38 -0.02
C GLY A 83 -23.95 6.90 -1.46
N ASP A 84 -23.34 7.78 -2.26
CA ASP A 84 -22.88 7.42 -3.60
C ASP A 84 -21.64 6.50 -3.49
N LYS A 85 -21.67 5.36 -4.18
CA LYS A 85 -20.62 4.33 -4.16
C LYS A 85 -19.60 4.50 -5.29
N THR A 86 -19.56 5.66 -5.92
CA THR A 86 -18.59 6.03 -6.94
C THR A 86 -17.23 6.33 -6.30
N ASP A 87 -16.44 5.29 -6.11
CA ASP A 87 -15.08 5.45 -5.62
C ASP A 87 -14.18 6.02 -6.72
N VAL A 88 -13.29 6.94 -6.34
CA VAL A 88 -12.28 7.49 -7.25
C VAL A 88 -11.36 6.36 -7.69
N GLU A 89 -11.34 6.13 -9.01
CA GLU A 89 -10.51 5.11 -9.63
C GLU A 89 -9.04 5.34 -9.31
N GLU A 90 -8.32 4.24 -9.17
CA GLU A 90 -6.90 4.29 -8.85
C GLU A 90 -6.10 4.51 -10.13
N PRO A 91 -5.16 5.48 -10.15
CA PRO A 91 -4.28 5.64 -11.30
C PRO A 91 -3.54 4.35 -11.61
N GLU A 92 -3.43 4.03 -12.89
CA GLU A 92 -2.69 2.86 -13.34
C GLU A 92 -1.33 3.25 -13.89
N THR A 93 -0.30 2.54 -13.44
CA THR A 93 1.08 2.72 -13.89
C THR A 93 1.61 1.43 -14.52
N PRO A 94 2.62 1.52 -15.42
CA PRO A 94 3.18 0.34 -16.06
C PRO A 94 3.82 -0.62 -15.06
N SER A 95 3.61 -1.91 -15.27
CA SER A 95 4.31 -2.97 -14.52
C SER A 95 5.81 -3.00 -14.86
N PRO A 96 6.71 -3.24 -13.89
CA PRO A 96 8.13 -3.37 -14.18
C PRO A 96 8.50 -4.67 -14.92
N TYR A 97 7.57 -5.62 -15.04
CA TYR A 97 7.79 -6.89 -15.74
C TYR A 97 7.22 -6.93 -17.16
N ASP A 98 6.21 -6.09 -17.44
CA ASP A 98 5.53 -6.04 -18.74
C ASP A 98 5.15 -4.58 -19.05
N PRO A 99 5.79 -3.93 -20.05
CA PRO A 99 5.49 -2.55 -20.42
C PRO A 99 4.04 -2.33 -20.90
N ASN A 100 3.38 -3.38 -21.38
CA ASN A 100 2.01 -3.30 -21.89
C ASN A 100 0.96 -3.51 -20.78
N ALA A 101 1.38 -4.02 -19.63
CA ALA A 101 0.50 -4.22 -18.48
C ALA A 101 0.42 -2.94 -17.66
N ARG A 102 -0.78 -2.35 -17.59
CA ARG A 102 -1.14 -1.28 -16.66
C ARG A 102 -1.70 -1.89 -15.39
N VAL A 103 -1.26 -1.40 -14.23
CA VAL A 103 -1.62 -1.93 -12.92
C VAL A 103 -1.96 -0.77 -12.00
N PRO A 104 -3.01 -0.85 -11.16
CA PRO A 104 -3.27 0.15 -10.14
C PRO A 104 -2.07 0.33 -9.21
N GLU A 105 -1.75 1.58 -8.84
CA GLU A 105 -0.57 1.94 -8.05
C GLU A 105 -0.35 1.11 -6.78
N THR A 106 -1.40 0.65 -6.10
CA THR A 106 -1.30 -0.11 -4.84
C THR A 106 -1.27 -1.63 -5.02
N VAL A 107 -1.55 -2.13 -6.23
CA VAL A 107 -1.52 -3.57 -6.56
C VAL A 107 -0.08 -4.02 -6.79
N LEU A 108 0.30 -5.14 -6.17
CA LEU A 108 1.65 -5.68 -6.17
C LEU A 108 1.78 -6.99 -6.94
N GLU A 109 0.83 -7.30 -7.82
CA GLU A 109 0.87 -8.49 -8.67
C GLU A 109 0.64 -8.06 -10.11
N CYS A 110 1.54 -8.47 -11.01
CA CYS A 110 1.40 -8.16 -12.42
C CYS A 110 0.28 -9.03 -13.04
N PRO A 111 -0.73 -8.44 -13.71
CA PRO A 111 -1.85 -9.19 -14.26
C PRO A 111 -1.42 -10.16 -15.36
N SER A 112 -0.46 -9.77 -16.22
CA SER A 112 0.06 -10.58 -17.31
C SER A 112 0.97 -11.72 -16.83
N THR A 113 1.93 -11.39 -15.96
CA THR A 113 3.01 -12.33 -15.61
C THR A 113 2.79 -13.07 -14.28
N LYS A 114 1.78 -12.67 -13.48
CA LYS A 114 1.50 -13.18 -12.13
C LYS A 114 2.68 -13.05 -11.14
N ASN A 115 3.69 -12.27 -11.50
CA ASN A 115 4.85 -12.01 -10.65
C ASN A 115 4.52 -10.93 -9.61
N TYR A 116 5.07 -11.09 -8.41
CA TYR A 116 4.98 -10.08 -7.35
C TYR A 116 5.88 -8.89 -7.67
N ILE A 117 5.28 -7.71 -7.71
CA ILE A 117 5.94 -6.43 -7.96
C ILE A 117 6.46 -5.86 -6.64
N PRO A 118 7.74 -5.46 -6.56
CA PRO A 118 8.25 -4.78 -5.37
C PRO A 118 7.48 -3.50 -5.09
N TYR A 119 7.33 -3.15 -3.82
CA TYR A 119 6.68 -1.92 -3.40
C TYR A 119 7.72 -0.90 -2.95
N CYS A 120 7.40 0.38 -3.15
CA CYS A 120 8.18 1.50 -2.69
C CYS A 120 8.02 1.69 -1.18
N VAL A 121 9.12 1.73 -0.44
CA VAL A 121 9.08 1.88 1.03
C VAL A 121 8.61 3.27 1.49
N ALA A 122 8.75 4.30 0.65
CA ALA A 122 8.26 5.65 0.94
C ALA A 122 6.79 5.83 0.54
N SER A 123 6.41 5.35 -0.66
CA SER A 123 5.10 5.57 -1.27
C SER A 123 4.08 4.47 -0.95
N GLY A 124 4.53 3.27 -0.55
CA GLY A 124 3.71 2.06 -0.38
C GLY A 124 3.13 1.49 -1.68
N ARG A 125 3.24 2.21 -2.80
CA ARG A 125 2.79 1.83 -4.15
C ARG A 125 3.79 0.86 -4.79
N HIS A 126 3.42 0.19 -5.87
CA HIS A 126 4.37 -0.60 -6.64
C HIS A 126 5.42 0.29 -7.29
N ILE A 127 6.60 -0.27 -7.55
CA ILE A 127 7.68 0.46 -8.23
C ILE A 127 7.46 0.51 -9.74
N THR A 128 7.90 1.60 -10.35
CA THR A 128 7.98 1.76 -11.80
C THR A 128 9.46 1.80 -12.22
N LEU A 129 9.78 1.28 -13.40
CA LEU A 129 11.17 1.31 -13.90
C LEU A 129 11.68 2.74 -14.07
N SER A 130 10.79 3.64 -14.46
CA SER A 130 11.10 5.03 -14.74
C SER A 130 11.33 5.88 -13.49
N ASP A 131 11.09 5.38 -12.28
CA ASP A 131 11.28 6.16 -11.04
C ASP A 131 11.92 5.35 -9.91
N LEU A 132 12.64 4.27 -10.21
CA LEU A 132 13.25 3.45 -9.17
C LEU A 132 14.49 4.11 -8.55
N THR A 133 14.58 4.04 -7.22
CA THR A 133 15.79 4.32 -6.43
C THR A 133 15.90 3.29 -5.31
N LEU A 134 17.09 3.15 -4.73
CA LEU A 134 17.33 2.31 -3.57
C LEU A 134 17.75 3.18 -2.38
N CYS A 135 17.32 2.80 -1.18
CA CYS A 135 17.84 3.45 0.02
C CYS A 135 19.36 3.15 0.15
N PRO A 136 20.23 4.17 0.33
CA PRO A 136 21.67 3.97 0.39
C PRO A 136 22.11 3.14 1.60
N SER A 137 21.31 3.15 2.67
CA SER A 137 21.57 2.44 3.91
C SER A 137 21.19 0.96 3.88
N CYS A 138 19.98 0.65 3.41
CA CYS A 138 19.40 -0.69 3.53
C CYS A 138 19.09 -1.37 2.19
N GLY A 139 19.31 -0.69 1.07
CA GLY A 139 19.08 -1.22 -0.28
C GLY A 139 17.62 -1.46 -0.64
N PHE A 140 16.66 -1.04 0.20
CA PHE A 140 15.24 -1.24 -0.09
C PHE A 140 14.77 -0.34 -1.24
N PRO A 141 13.87 -0.85 -2.11
CA PRO A 141 13.35 -0.11 -3.24
C PRO A 141 12.42 1.03 -2.81
N ALA A 142 12.54 2.15 -3.50
CA ALA A 142 11.65 3.27 -3.41
C ALA A 142 11.46 3.94 -4.77
N GLN A 143 10.41 4.75 -4.88
CA GLN A 143 10.23 5.70 -5.96
C GLN A 143 11.05 6.95 -5.63
N TYR A 144 11.90 7.40 -6.55
CA TYR A 144 12.81 8.52 -6.34
C TYR A 144 12.05 9.78 -5.93
N GLY A 145 10.95 10.12 -6.62
CA GLY A 145 10.14 11.27 -6.26
C GLY A 145 9.50 11.17 -4.87
N ALA A 146 9.09 9.97 -4.46
CA ALA A 146 8.48 9.76 -3.14
C ALA A 146 9.52 9.74 -2.01
N MET A 147 10.69 9.14 -2.25
CA MET A 147 11.78 9.09 -1.28
C MET A 147 12.36 10.49 -1.06
N THR A 148 12.50 11.29 -2.11
CA THR A 148 12.95 12.70 -2.03
C THR A 148 12.05 13.51 -1.09
N LYS A 149 10.72 13.47 -1.31
CA LYS A 149 9.75 14.16 -0.44
C LYS A 149 9.79 13.68 1.01
N LEU A 150 9.99 12.38 1.22
CA LEU A 150 10.05 11.81 2.56
C LEU A 150 11.34 12.23 3.30
N VAL A 151 12.46 12.30 2.59
CA VAL A 151 13.72 12.80 3.12
C VAL A 151 13.64 14.30 3.42
N GLU A 152 12.98 15.09 2.57
CA GLU A 152 12.76 16.52 2.83
C GLU A 152 11.92 16.77 4.10
N SER A 153 10.93 15.92 4.40
CA SER A 153 10.06 16.10 5.56
C SER A 153 10.59 15.49 6.85
N ASP A 154 11.03 14.23 6.80
CA ASP A 154 11.39 13.44 7.99
C ASP A 154 12.89 13.14 8.09
N GLY A 155 13.64 13.24 6.98
CA GLY A 155 15.09 12.98 6.93
C GLY A 155 15.53 11.53 7.16
N VAL A 156 14.60 10.61 7.44
CA VAL A 156 14.90 9.23 7.87
C VAL A 156 14.20 8.19 7.02
N CYS A 157 14.89 7.09 6.72
CA CYS A 157 14.30 5.95 6.01
C CYS A 157 13.29 5.21 6.91
N PRO A 158 12.05 4.92 6.45
CA PRO A 158 11.03 4.27 7.27
C PRO A 158 11.32 2.80 7.59
N MET A 159 12.28 2.18 6.90
CA MET A 159 12.65 0.78 7.09
C MET A 159 13.80 0.59 8.08
N CYS A 160 14.91 1.31 7.89
CA CYS A 160 16.10 1.16 8.72
C CYS A 160 16.26 2.26 9.77
N SER A 161 15.40 3.30 9.76
CA SER A 161 15.48 4.46 10.64
C SER A 161 16.81 5.23 10.59
N GLN A 162 17.62 5.02 9.54
CA GLN A 162 18.84 5.77 9.30
C GLN A 162 18.51 7.07 8.56
N GLU A 163 19.29 8.10 8.85
CA GLU A 163 19.25 9.37 8.13
C GLU A 163 19.71 9.18 6.68
N VAL A 164 18.96 9.74 5.75
CA VAL A 164 19.27 9.66 4.32
C VAL A 164 19.37 11.08 3.80
N GLY A 165 20.52 11.45 3.24
CA GLY A 165 20.70 12.75 2.59
C GLY A 165 20.18 12.75 1.16
N LEU A 166 19.61 13.88 0.70
CA LEU A 166 19.16 14.03 -0.70
C LEU A 166 20.28 13.78 -1.72
N ALA A 167 21.51 14.20 -1.41
CA ALA A 167 22.67 13.98 -2.27
C ALA A 167 23.08 12.50 -2.42
N GLN A 168 22.61 11.63 -1.51
CA GLN A 168 22.89 10.19 -1.55
C GLN A 168 21.85 9.42 -2.38
N LEU A 169 20.75 10.07 -2.77
CA LEU A 169 19.71 9.45 -3.60
C LEU A 169 20.07 9.57 -5.07
N SER A 170 20.21 8.43 -5.74
CA SER A 170 20.36 8.35 -7.19
C SER A 170 19.17 7.64 -7.81
N LYS A 171 18.61 8.24 -8.86
CA LYS A 171 17.59 7.59 -9.68
C LYS A 171 18.27 6.56 -10.58
N MET A 172 17.78 5.32 -10.57
CA MET A 172 18.28 4.27 -11.45
C MET A 172 17.78 4.50 -12.87
N ASP A 173 18.61 4.18 -13.85
CA ASP A 173 18.18 4.06 -15.24
C ASP A 173 17.26 2.86 -15.43
N GLU A 174 16.42 2.90 -16.47
CA GLU A 174 15.43 1.86 -16.71
C GLU A 174 16.04 0.48 -16.99
N GLY A 175 17.24 0.42 -17.58
CA GLY A 175 17.97 -0.82 -17.84
C GLY A 175 18.37 -1.52 -16.55
N ASN A 176 19.08 -0.80 -15.68
CA ASN A 176 19.49 -1.28 -14.36
C ASN A 176 18.27 -1.57 -13.46
N ALA A 177 17.21 -0.77 -13.55
CA ALA A 177 15.98 -1.02 -12.80
C ALA A 177 15.32 -2.34 -13.21
N LYS A 178 15.29 -2.65 -14.50
CA LYS A 178 14.72 -3.91 -15.03
C LYS A 178 15.55 -5.12 -14.60
N GLU A 179 16.88 -5.02 -14.66
CA GLU A 179 17.77 -6.05 -14.16
C GLU A 179 17.58 -6.30 -12.67
N TRP A 180 17.46 -5.23 -11.88
CA TRP A 180 17.22 -5.32 -10.44
C TRP A 180 15.90 -6.03 -10.14
N CYS A 181 14.80 -5.65 -10.80
CA CYS A 181 13.49 -6.29 -10.63
C CYS A 181 13.52 -7.79 -10.99
N THR A 182 14.27 -8.16 -12.03
CA THR A 182 14.42 -9.55 -12.47
C THR A 182 15.23 -10.36 -11.46
N LYS A 183 16.33 -9.80 -10.92
CA LYS A 183 17.12 -10.43 -9.87
C LYS A 183 16.30 -10.66 -8.60
N GLN A 184 15.49 -9.67 -8.18
CA GLN A 184 14.58 -9.81 -7.04
C GLN A 184 13.55 -10.92 -7.26
N LEU A 185 12.97 -11.00 -8.45
CA LEU A 185 12.02 -12.05 -8.79
C LEU A 185 12.65 -13.45 -8.70
N GLN A 186 13.88 -13.60 -9.20
CA GLN A 186 14.60 -14.87 -9.14
C GLN A 186 14.87 -15.28 -7.69
N GLN A 187 15.40 -14.36 -6.87
CA GLN A 187 15.64 -14.61 -5.44
C GLN A 187 14.35 -15.02 -4.69
N PHE A 188 13.21 -14.44 -5.07
CA PHE A 188 11.92 -14.79 -4.46
C PHE A 188 11.44 -16.18 -4.88
N LYS A 189 11.67 -16.58 -6.13
CA LYS A 189 11.37 -17.92 -6.64
C LYS A 189 12.27 -18.98 -5.99
N ASP A 190 13.56 -18.71 -5.87
CA ASP A 190 14.53 -19.62 -5.26
C ASP A 190 14.19 -19.88 -3.78
N LYS A 191 13.81 -18.84 -3.03
CA LYS A 191 13.36 -18.97 -1.63
C LYS A 191 12.07 -19.77 -1.47
N LYS A 192 11.18 -19.77 -2.47
CA LYS A 192 9.94 -20.57 -2.46
C LYS A 192 10.17 -22.04 -2.79
N GLN A 193 11.24 -22.39 -3.50
CA GLN A 193 11.56 -23.78 -3.82
C GLN A 193 12.35 -24.48 -2.69
N GLY A 194 12.93 -23.70 -1.77
CA GLY A 194 13.66 -24.21 -0.61
C GLY A 194 12.88 -24.30 0.71
N SER A 195 11.55 -24.10 0.69
CA SER A 195 10.67 -24.17 1.87
C SER A 195 9.46 -25.05 1.61
#